data_AF-A0A9P6YQQ1-F1
#
_entry.id   AF-A0A9P6YQQ1-F1
#
_cell.length_a   1.000
_cell.length_b   1.000
_cell.length_c   1.000
_cell.angle_alpha   90.00
_cell.angle_beta   90.00
_cell.angle_gamma   90.00
#
_symmetry.space_group_name_H-M   'P 1'
#
loop_
_entity.id
_entity.type
_entity.pdbx_description
1 polymer ?
#
loop_
_entity_poly.entity_id
_entity_poly.type
_entity_poly.pdbx_seq_one_letter_code
_entity_poly.pdbx_strand_id
1 'polypeptide(L)'
;MMFPLRLWLRRLGRQFAASDRAPDGRLRRSGLAMWLLLVGTLLPGYAVVVFIASLNAIGAIAPRLQNVADGVQQATFAAAFIAALSACLLVPSRPSWRLLNLDDTAALKLRKYAWGAAALAWLSTVLVAIDRATRTSDVTTVALDGVIALTYLGLIMAMLVTLARLHRRQTAEAEAKLEAQAEGVGASTPVRRSSWLVLARVAGNIAVVAAIVATLLGYVNFAKFVNQQLIGGSIVVLAATLLFKFVDDLSTWMLNADSKVGQPILLSTGLSVSRLEQAGVLLSAALRTIVVLLALLALVAPFGNIGAVVERFSSLFTTGIPLGGTTLKPMQIVLAVVVLLAGLAITQLVQRWLTDTYLPKTELDLGARNSVSTVARYVGIIIAVIWALSAMGLQLSKLA
;
A
#
# COMPACT_ATOMS: atom_id res chain seq x y z
N MET A 1 -28.08 4.98 1.59
CA MET A 1 -27.57 3.74 2.23
C MET A 1 -26.05 3.71 2.49
N MET A 2 -25.19 4.34 1.68
CA MET A 2 -23.71 4.26 1.84
C MET A 2 -23.11 5.02 3.04
N PHE A 3 -23.73 6.11 3.47
CA PHE A 3 -23.26 6.92 4.62
C PHE A 3 -23.32 6.17 5.98
N PRO A 4 -24.43 5.51 6.37
CA PRO A 4 -24.46 4.71 7.60
C PRO A 4 -23.51 3.49 7.53
N LEU A 5 -23.37 2.87 6.35
CA LEU A 5 -22.41 1.76 6.13
C LEU A 5 -20.96 2.19 6.40
N ARG A 6 -20.57 3.41 6.01
CA ARG A 6 -19.24 3.98 6.29
C ARG A 6 -18.99 4.17 7.77
N LEU A 7 -19.96 4.72 8.49
CA LEU A 7 -19.87 4.89 9.94
C LEU A 7 -19.80 3.55 10.65
N TRP A 8 -20.58 2.57 10.20
CA TRP A 8 -20.61 1.22 10.76
C TRP A 8 -19.30 0.46 10.52
N LEU A 9 -18.77 0.40 9.29
CA LEU A 9 -17.50 -0.25 8.97
C LEU A 9 -16.30 0.41 9.68
N ARG A 10 -16.34 1.73 9.87
CA ARG A 10 -15.34 2.44 10.68
C ARG A 10 -15.47 2.10 12.17
N ARG A 11 -16.69 1.93 12.70
CA ARG A 11 -16.92 1.49 14.08
C ARG A 11 -16.45 0.05 14.27
N LEU A 12 -16.80 -0.85 13.36
CA LEU A 12 -16.35 -2.25 13.39
C LEU A 12 -14.84 -2.39 13.35
N GLY A 13 -14.16 -1.67 12.44
CA GLY A 13 -12.69 -1.70 12.40
C GLY A 13 -12.06 -1.26 13.71
N ARG A 14 -12.62 -0.21 14.35
CA ARG A 14 -12.15 0.27 15.67
C ARG A 14 -12.48 -0.70 16.80
N GLN A 15 -13.65 -1.33 16.78
CA GLN A 15 -14.08 -2.31 17.78
C GLN A 15 -13.27 -3.61 17.67
N PHE A 16 -13.02 -4.08 16.45
CA PHE A 16 -12.16 -5.23 16.19
C PHE A 16 -10.74 -4.94 16.67
N ALA A 17 -10.19 -3.77 16.31
CA ALA A 17 -8.91 -3.33 16.86
C ALA A 17 -8.95 -3.29 18.39
N ALA A 18 -10.05 -2.83 19.02
CA ALA A 18 -10.20 -2.77 20.47
C ALA A 18 -10.39 -4.12 21.18
N SER A 19 -10.61 -5.22 20.45
CA SER A 19 -10.90 -6.53 21.03
C SER A 19 -9.63 -7.32 21.36
N ASP A 20 -9.71 -8.24 22.34
CA ASP A 20 -8.64 -9.19 22.73
C ASP A 20 -8.29 -10.21 21.63
N ARG A 21 -9.03 -10.19 20.51
CA ARG A 21 -8.74 -11.01 19.33
C ARG A 21 -7.76 -10.34 18.36
N ALA A 22 -7.47 -9.05 18.55
CA ALA A 22 -6.57 -8.30 17.69
C ALA A 22 -5.10 -8.70 17.90
N PRO A 23 -4.28 -8.76 16.84
CA PRO A 23 -2.86 -9.04 16.93
C PRO A 23 -2.08 -7.93 17.67
N ASP A 24 -0.87 -8.24 18.12
CA ASP A 24 -0.04 -7.34 18.94
C ASP A 24 0.16 -5.94 18.34
N GLY A 25 0.46 -4.98 19.22
CA GLY A 25 0.16 -3.56 19.08
C GLY A 25 0.66 -2.84 17.82
N ARG A 26 1.67 -3.35 17.10
CA ARG A 26 2.16 -2.76 15.84
C ARG A 26 1.21 -3.06 14.68
N LEU A 27 0.90 -4.33 14.42
CA LEU A 27 -0.01 -4.74 13.33
C LEU A 27 -1.43 -4.20 13.55
N ARG A 28 -1.89 -4.12 14.80
CA ARG A 28 -3.19 -3.51 15.12
C ARG A 28 -3.28 -2.05 14.65
N ARG A 29 -2.19 -1.29 14.75
CA ARG A 29 -2.16 0.14 14.33
C ARG A 29 -2.09 0.27 12.82
N SER A 30 -1.16 -0.41 12.17
CA SER A 30 -1.00 -0.35 10.71
C SER A 30 -2.17 -1.00 9.97
N GLY A 31 -2.71 -2.11 10.49
CA GLY A 31 -3.92 -2.76 9.98
C GLY A 31 -5.17 -1.90 10.10
N LEU A 32 -5.39 -1.22 11.24
CA LEU A 32 -6.51 -0.27 11.36
C LEU A 32 -6.36 0.90 10.39
N ALA A 33 -5.15 1.45 10.24
CA ALA A 33 -4.88 2.52 9.30
C ALA A 33 -5.18 2.10 7.86
N MET A 34 -4.75 0.89 7.47
CA MET A 34 -5.05 0.31 6.15
C MET A 34 -6.57 0.10 5.96
N TRP A 35 -7.26 -0.45 6.96
CA TRP A 35 -8.71 -0.62 6.93
C TRP A 35 -9.45 0.72 6.76
N LEU A 36 -9.08 1.73 7.55
CA LEU A 36 -9.68 3.06 7.48
C LEU A 36 -9.39 3.77 6.15
N LEU A 37 -8.22 3.53 5.55
CA LEU A 37 -7.88 3.99 4.21
C LEU A 37 -8.79 3.34 3.17
N LEU A 38 -8.90 2.02 3.17
CA LEU A 38 -9.73 1.26 2.22
C LEU A 38 -11.20 1.63 2.35
N VAL A 39 -11.78 1.57 3.54
CA VAL A 39 -13.17 1.99 3.82
C VAL A 39 -13.37 3.47 3.51
N GLY A 40 -12.35 4.30 3.78
CA GLY A 40 -12.37 5.73 3.52
C GLY A 40 -12.42 6.08 2.03
N THR A 41 -11.82 5.24 1.18
CA THR A 41 -11.66 5.43 -0.26
C THR A 41 -12.76 4.72 -1.07
N LEU A 42 -12.96 3.42 -0.80
CA LEU A 42 -13.84 2.56 -1.59
C LEU A 42 -15.31 2.94 -1.45
N LEU A 43 -15.78 3.23 -0.23
CA LEU A 43 -17.20 3.54 -0.02
C LEU A 43 -17.69 4.79 -0.78
N PRO A 44 -17.06 5.97 -0.65
CA PRO A 44 -17.50 7.13 -1.43
C PRO A 44 -17.29 6.92 -2.95
N GLY A 45 -16.22 6.25 -3.36
CA GLY A 45 -15.99 5.94 -4.77
C GLY A 45 -17.07 5.05 -5.36
N TYR A 46 -17.35 3.91 -4.74
CA TYR A 46 -18.41 2.99 -5.16
C TYR A 46 -19.81 3.60 -5.04
N ALA A 47 -20.06 4.48 -4.07
CA ALA A 47 -21.32 5.23 -4.01
C ALA A 47 -21.57 6.05 -5.29
N VAL A 48 -20.53 6.72 -5.79
CA VAL A 48 -20.60 7.50 -7.04
C VAL A 48 -20.69 6.58 -8.26
N VAL A 49 -19.98 5.45 -8.27
CA VAL A 49 -20.11 4.43 -9.34
C VAL A 49 -21.54 3.91 -9.44
N VAL A 50 -22.13 3.48 -8.33
CA VAL A 50 -23.52 2.98 -8.30
C VAL A 50 -24.49 4.07 -8.73
N PHE A 51 -24.29 5.31 -8.28
CA PHE A 51 -25.13 6.45 -8.67
C PHE A 51 -25.08 6.70 -10.18
N ILE A 52 -23.88 6.77 -10.76
CA ILE A 52 -23.70 6.99 -12.20
C ILE A 52 -24.21 5.80 -13.02
N ALA A 53 -23.95 4.57 -12.57
CA ALA A 53 -24.47 3.38 -13.21
C ALA A 53 -26.01 3.36 -13.22
N SER A 54 -26.64 3.83 -12.13
CA SER A 54 -28.10 3.97 -12.05
C SER A 54 -28.63 5.01 -13.04
N LEU A 55 -27.95 6.15 -13.19
CA LEU A 55 -28.31 7.16 -14.19
C LEU A 55 -28.11 6.68 -15.63
N ASN A 56 -27.04 5.92 -15.89
CA ASN A 56 -26.78 5.29 -17.19
C ASN A 56 -27.85 4.24 -17.53
N ALA A 57 -28.30 3.45 -16.55
CA ALA A 57 -29.31 2.42 -16.77
C ALA A 57 -30.66 2.98 -17.24
N ILE A 58 -30.99 4.22 -16.85
CA ILE A 58 -32.21 4.92 -17.29
C ILE A 58 -31.97 5.85 -18.49
N GLY A 59 -30.77 5.82 -19.09
CA GLY A 59 -30.41 6.69 -20.22
C GLY A 59 -30.36 8.17 -19.88
N ALA A 60 -30.22 8.55 -18.61
CA ALA A 60 -30.22 9.95 -18.17
C ALA A 60 -28.92 10.70 -18.52
N ILE A 61 -27.84 10.00 -18.84
CA ILE A 61 -26.56 10.59 -19.23
C ILE A 61 -26.39 10.47 -20.74
N ALA A 62 -26.30 11.60 -21.42
CA ALA A 62 -26.00 11.64 -22.85
C ALA A 62 -24.58 11.10 -23.11
N PRO A 63 -24.31 10.40 -24.24
CA PRO A 63 -22.98 9.82 -24.53
C PRO A 63 -21.81 10.81 -24.44
N ARG A 64 -22.02 12.07 -24.80
CA ARG A 64 -21.01 13.15 -24.67
C ARG A 64 -20.62 13.48 -23.22
N LEU A 65 -21.52 13.25 -22.27
CA LEU A 65 -21.30 13.47 -20.83
C LEU A 65 -20.71 12.24 -20.14
N GLN A 66 -20.56 11.11 -20.84
CA GLN A 66 -19.95 9.91 -20.27
C GLN A 66 -18.53 10.17 -19.77
N ASN A 67 -17.73 10.94 -20.51
CA ASN A 67 -16.40 11.36 -20.09
C ASN A 67 -16.42 12.20 -18.80
N VAL A 68 -17.47 13.01 -18.60
CA VAL A 68 -17.65 13.79 -17.37
C VAL A 68 -18.01 12.86 -16.21
N ALA A 69 -18.91 11.90 -16.45
CA ALA A 69 -19.29 10.91 -15.46
C ALA A 69 -18.08 10.07 -15.00
N ASP A 70 -17.26 9.60 -15.94
CA ASP A 70 -16.03 8.86 -15.66
C ASP A 70 -15.02 9.75 -14.90
N GLY A 71 -14.89 11.01 -15.30
CA GLY A 71 -14.09 12.02 -14.58
C GLY A 71 -14.54 12.22 -13.14
N VAL A 72 -15.85 12.28 -12.88
CA VAL A 72 -16.42 12.40 -11.53
C VAL A 72 -16.14 11.15 -10.69
N GLN A 73 -16.19 9.95 -11.27
CA GLN A 73 -15.81 8.72 -10.57
C GLN A 73 -14.33 8.76 -10.16
N GLN A 74 -13.43 9.01 -11.12
CA GLN A 74 -11.98 9.07 -10.88
C GLN A 74 -11.63 10.15 -9.84
N ALA A 75 -12.21 11.34 -9.98
CA ALA A 75 -12.06 12.46 -9.05
C ALA A 75 -12.48 12.05 -7.63
N THR A 76 -13.60 11.34 -7.49
CA THR A 76 -14.13 10.91 -6.19
C THR A 76 -13.22 9.89 -5.53
N PHE A 77 -12.73 8.89 -6.26
CA PHE A 77 -11.77 7.93 -5.72
C PHE A 77 -10.47 8.61 -5.29
N ALA A 78 -9.90 9.47 -6.14
CA ALA A 78 -8.66 10.19 -5.84
C ALA A 78 -8.82 11.09 -4.61
N ALA A 79 -9.86 11.91 -4.54
CA ALA A 79 -10.11 12.81 -3.41
C ALA A 79 -10.39 12.04 -2.12
N ALA A 80 -11.17 10.96 -2.19
CA ALA A 80 -11.43 10.10 -1.04
C ALA A 80 -10.15 9.42 -0.53
N PHE A 81 -9.28 8.97 -1.45
CA PHE A 81 -7.98 8.40 -1.12
C PHE A 81 -7.08 9.42 -0.42
N ILE A 82 -6.92 10.62 -0.97
CA ILE A 82 -6.11 11.70 -0.36
C ILE A 82 -6.62 12.04 1.04
N ALA A 83 -7.93 12.23 1.18
CA ALA A 83 -8.54 12.56 2.47
C ALA A 83 -8.38 11.41 3.48
N ALA A 84 -8.57 10.16 3.07
CA ALA A 84 -8.43 8.99 3.93
C ALA A 84 -6.97 8.73 4.34
N LEU A 85 -6.03 8.84 3.40
CA LEU A 85 -4.59 8.71 3.64
C LEU A 85 -4.09 9.76 4.64
N SER A 86 -4.47 11.02 4.43
CA SER A 86 -4.14 12.11 5.36
C SER A 86 -4.72 11.86 6.76
N ALA A 87 -5.95 11.34 6.84
CA ALA A 87 -6.59 11.07 8.11
C ALA A 87 -5.90 9.93 8.87
N CYS A 88 -5.37 8.92 8.15
CA CYS A 88 -4.66 7.78 8.73
C CYS A 88 -3.24 8.13 9.17
N LEU A 89 -2.56 9.06 8.49
CA LEU A 89 -1.19 9.45 8.83
C LEU A 89 -1.11 10.55 9.88
N LEU A 90 -2.05 11.50 9.86
CA LEU A 90 -2.03 12.69 10.73
C LEU A 90 -2.83 12.52 12.02
N VAL A 91 -3.67 11.48 12.14
CA VAL A 91 -4.61 11.19 13.26
C VAL A 91 -4.48 12.17 14.45
N PRO A 92 -5.21 13.31 14.41
CA PRO A 92 -5.04 14.36 15.43
C PRO A 92 -5.47 13.90 16.82
N SER A 93 -6.49 13.05 16.88
CA SER A 93 -7.18 12.66 18.11
C SER A 93 -6.57 11.47 18.87
N ARG A 94 -5.48 10.84 18.38
CA ARG A 94 -4.78 9.73 19.08
C ARG A 94 -3.26 9.77 18.86
N PRO A 95 -2.49 10.51 19.70
CA PRO A 95 -1.05 10.71 19.51
C PRO A 95 -0.25 9.40 19.51
N SER A 96 -0.63 8.40 20.32
CA SER A 96 0.04 7.09 20.37
C SER A 96 -0.11 6.23 19.10
N TRP A 97 -0.97 6.64 18.16
CA TRP A 97 -1.21 5.96 16.90
C TRP A 97 -0.60 6.72 15.71
N ARG A 98 0.03 7.88 15.94
CA ARG A 98 0.64 8.66 14.88
C ARG A 98 1.90 7.96 14.37
N LEU A 99 1.94 7.80 13.06
CA LEU A 99 3.08 7.20 12.36
C LEU A 99 4.21 8.21 12.12
N LEU A 100 3.90 9.51 12.24
CA LEU A 100 4.83 10.64 12.19
C LEU A 100 4.79 11.35 13.55
N ASN A 101 5.94 11.52 14.18
CA ASN A 101 6.08 12.32 15.40
C ASN A 101 5.91 13.80 15.05
N LEU A 102 4.65 14.24 14.94
CA LEU A 102 4.25 15.61 14.74
C LEU A 102 3.39 16.06 15.90
N ASP A 103 3.58 17.32 16.30
CA ASP A 103 2.80 17.97 17.34
C ASP A 103 1.30 18.03 16.96
N ASP A 104 0.41 18.01 17.96
CA ASP A 104 -1.05 17.95 17.77
C ASP A 104 -1.58 19.12 16.93
N THR A 105 -1.00 20.30 17.16
CA THR A 105 -1.34 21.52 16.44
C THR A 105 -0.88 21.49 14.98
N ALA A 106 0.28 20.88 14.71
CA ALA A 106 0.82 20.66 13.37
C ALA A 106 -0.05 19.68 12.58
N ALA A 107 -0.47 18.57 13.21
CA ALA A 107 -1.32 17.56 12.61
C ALA A 107 -2.68 18.12 12.17
N LEU A 108 -3.30 18.97 12.98
CA LEU A 108 -4.57 19.63 12.64
C LEU A 108 -4.43 20.59 11.46
N LYS A 109 -3.38 21.42 11.44
CA LYS A 109 -3.14 22.37 10.34
C LYS A 109 -2.85 21.63 9.04
N LEU A 110 -2.00 20.61 9.07
CA LEU A 110 -1.63 19.83 7.90
C LEU A 110 -2.82 19.04 7.33
N ARG A 111 -3.73 18.58 8.21
CA ARG A 111 -4.98 17.94 7.79
C ARG A 111 -5.91 18.88 7.03
N LYS A 112 -5.97 20.17 7.39
CA LYS A 112 -6.76 21.15 6.63
C LYS A 112 -6.25 21.29 5.20
N TYR A 113 -4.93 21.38 5.02
CA TYR A 113 -4.32 21.44 3.68
C TYR A 113 -4.55 20.16 2.88
N ALA A 114 -4.50 18.98 3.51
CA ALA A 114 -4.79 17.73 2.83
C ALA A 114 -6.25 17.62 2.36
N TRP A 115 -7.20 18.13 3.15
CA TRP A 115 -8.61 18.25 2.72
C TRP A 115 -8.78 19.27 1.60
N GLY A 116 -8.08 20.40 1.67
CA GLY A 116 -8.02 21.38 0.58
C GLY A 116 -7.46 20.77 -0.71
N ALA A 117 -6.37 20.01 -0.62
CA ALA A 117 -5.78 19.29 -1.74
C ALA A 117 -6.76 18.27 -2.35
N ALA A 118 -7.47 17.51 -1.51
CA ALA A 118 -8.48 16.55 -1.97
C ALA A 118 -9.65 17.23 -2.70
N ALA A 119 -10.17 18.33 -2.14
CA ALA A 119 -11.25 19.10 -2.76
C ALA A 119 -10.81 19.75 -4.07
N LEU A 120 -9.60 20.33 -4.11
CA LEU A 120 -9.04 20.93 -5.31
C LEU A 120 -8.74 19.88 -6.39
N ALA A 121 -8.23 18.70 -6.00
CA ALA A 121 -8.09 17.56 -6.89
C ALA A 121 -9.41 17.17 -7.53
N TRP A 122 -10.45 16.99 -6.70
CA TRP A 122 -11.78 16.67 -7.19
C TRP A 122 -12.30 17.72 -8.17
N LEU A 123 -12.29 18.99 -7.76
CA LEU A 123 -12.82 20.10 -8.55
C LEU A 123 -12.06 20.27 -9.87
N SER A 124 -10.72 20.23 -9.83
CA SER A 124 -9.89 20.38 -11.02
C SER A 124 -10.13 19.26 -12.03
N THR A 125 -10.22 17.99 -11.59
CA THR A 125 -10.52 16.87 -12.48
C THR A 125 -11.90 16.99 -13.12
N VAL A 126 -12.92 17.39 -12.34
CA VAL A 126 -14.28 17.56 -12.85
C VAL A 126 -14.38 18.73 -13.82
N LEU A 127 -13.76 19.88 -13.51
CA LEU A 127 -13.73 21.04 -14.40
C LEU A 127 -13.04 20.72 -15.73
N VAL A 128 -11.91 20.02 -15.70
CA VAL A 128 -11.22 19.57 -16.93
C VAL A 128 -12.07 18.58 -17.73
N ALA A 129 -12.79 17.67 -17.05
CA ALA A 129 -13.68 16.73 -17.73
C ALA A 129 -14.86 17.45 -18.41
N ILE A 130 -15.43 18.46 -17.76
CA ILE A 130 -16.49 19.30 -18.31
C ILE A 130 -15.98 20.09 -19.51
N ASP A 131 -14.83 20.78 -19.38
CA ASP A 131 -14.23 21.58 -20.45
C ASP A 131 -13.98 20.75 -21.72
N ARG A 132 -13.47 19.52 -21.56
CA ARG A 132 -13.29 18.58 -22.67
C ARG A 132 -14.61 18.13 -23.28
N ALA A 133 -15.67 17.99 -22.49
CA ALA A 133 -16.98 17.58 -22.97
C ALA A 133 -17.73 18.70 -23.70
N THR A 134 -17.49 19.97 -23.34
CA THR A 134 -18.11 21.14 -23.96
C THR A 134 -17.44 21.56 -25.27
N ARG A 135 -16.31 20.95 -25.65
CA ARG A 135 -15.47 21.37 -26.79
C ARG A 135 -15.17 22.88 -26.73
N THR A 136 -14.84 23.38 -25.55
CA THR A 136 -14.48 24.79 -25.39
C THR A 136 -13.21 25.10 -26.20
N SER A 137 -13.04 26.36 -26.62
CA SER A 137 -11.88 26.80 -27.39
C SER A 137 -10.57 26.52 -26.64
N ASP A 138 -9.46 26.32 -27.37
CA ASP A 138 -8.13 26.13 -26.76
C ASP A 138 -7.78 27.25 -25.75
N VAL A 139 -8.24 28.48 -26.02
CA VAL A 139 -8.04 29.64 -25.14
C VAL A 139 -8.67 29.42 -23.76
N THR A 140 -9.89 28.88 -23.70
CA THR A 140 -10.60 28.61 -22.45
C THR A 140 -9.97 27.46 -21.67
N THR A 141 -9.48 26.43 -22.36
CA THR A 141 -8.76 25.32 -21.73
C THR A 141 -7.46 25.78 -21.10
N VAL A 142 -6.68 26.61 -21.80
CA VAL A 142 -5.43 27.20 -21.27
C VAL A 142 -5.71 28.11 -20.08
N ALA A 143 -6.76 28.94 -20.15
CA ALA A 143 -7.17 29.79 -19.04
C ALA A 143 -7.56 28.97 -17.80
N LEU A 144 -8.36 27.91 -17.98
CA LEU A 144 -8.73 26.99 -16.90
C LEU A 144 -7.50 26.32 -16.28
N ASP A 145 -6.57 25.85 -17.12
CA ASP A 145 -5.32 25.23 -16.65
C ASP A 145 -4.45 26.22 -15.87
N GLY A 146 -4.44 27.50 -16.27
CA GLY A 146 -3.78 28.59 -15.54
C GLY A 146 -4.38 28.83 -14.16
N VAL A 147 -5.71 28.90 -14.07
CA VAL A 147 -6.43 29.07 -12.79
C VAL A 147 -6.17 27.87 -11.88
N ILE A 148 -6.22 26.66 -12.42
CA ILE A 148 -5.92 25.43 -11.67
C ILE A 148 -4.48 25.46 -11.15
N ALA A 149 -3.50 25.78 -12.02
CA ALA A 149 -2.09 25.84 -11.65
C ALA A 149 -1.83 26.87 -10.54
N LEU A 150 -2.39 28.09 -10.66
CA LEU A 150 -2.28 29.14 -9.64
C LEU A 150 -2.92 28.74 -8.31
N THR A 151 -4.07 28.07 -8.35
CA THR A 151 -4.76 27.62 -7.13
C THR A 151 -3.96 26.54 -6.41
N TYR A 152 -3.40 25.58 -7.15
CA TYR A 152 -2.50 24.57 -6.58
C TYR A 152 -1.23 25.17 -6.02
N LEU A 153 -0.64 26.12 -6.73
CA LEU A 153 0.55 26.83 -6.29
C LEU A 153 0.30 27.56 -4.97
N GLY A 154 -0.83 28.27 -4.85
CA GLY A 154 -1.23 28.94 -3.60
C GLY A 154 -1.41 27.96 -2.44
N LEU A 155 -2.03 26.80 -2.69
CA LEU A 155 -2.17 25.73 -1.69
C LEU A 155 -0.80 25.19 -1.23
N ILE A 156 0.09 24.89 -2.18
CA ILE A 156 1.44 24.37 -1.89
C ILE A 156 2.24 25.41 -1.10
N MET A 157 2.20 26.68 -1.49
CA MET A 157 2.86 27.77 -0.77
C MET A 157 2.34 27.93 0.66
N ALA A 158 1.02 27.92 0.86
CA ALA A 158 0.44 27.99 2.20
C ALA A 158 0.86 26.79 3.08
N MET A 159 0.93 25.59 2.50
CA MET A 159 1.40 24.39 3.18
C MET A 159 2.90 24.47 3.52
N LEU A 160 3.75 24.92 2.60
CA LEU A 160 5.19 25.06 2.85
C LEU A 160 5.50 26.13 3.90
N VAL A 161 4.82 27.27 3.85
CA VAL A 161 4.98 28.35 4.84
C VAL A 161 4.55 27.87 6.23
N THR A 162 3.44 27.15 6.33
CA THR A 162 3.02 26.59 7.64
C THR A 162 3.98 25.52 8.14
N LEU A 163 4.47 24.65 7.27
CA LEU A 163 5.47 23.64 7.64
C LEU A 163 6.80 24.29 8.05
N ALA A 164 7.22 25.36 7.38
CA ALA A 164 8.41 26.12 7.73
C ALA A 164 8.27 26.83 9.09
N ARG A 165 7.12 27.45 9.36
CA ARG A 165 6.83 28.07 10.66
C ARG A 165 6.81 27.03 11.79
N LEU A 166 6.21 25.86 11.55
CA LEU A 166 6.19 24.76 12.52
C LEU A 166 7.60 24.22 12.78
N HIS A 167 8.40 24.03 11.73
CA HIS A 167 9.77 23.56 11.89
C HIS A 167 10.64 24.55 12.67
N ARG A 168 10.50 25.86 12.40
CA ARG A 168 11.20 26.91 13.16
C ARG A 168 10.81 26.94 14.64
N ARG A 169 9.54 26.71 14.96
CA ARG A 169 9.07 26.59 16.35
C ARG A 169 9.67 25.37 17.04
N GLN A 170 9.64 24.21 16.37
CA GLN A 170 10.22 22.98 16.89
C GLN A 170 11.73 23.07 17.10
N THR A 171 12.46 23.75 16.22
CA THR A 171 13.91 23.98 16.41
C THR A 171 14.17 24.93 17.57
N ALA A 172 13.41 26.02 17.69
CA ALA A 172 13.56 26.95 18.82
C ALA A 172 13.21 26.28 20.17
N GLU A 173 12.18 25.44 20.22
CA GLU A 173 11.84 24.66 21.43
C GLU A 173 12.88 23.58 21.74
N ALA A 174 13.49 22.98 20.72
CA ALA A 174 14.56 22.00 20.90
C ALA A 174 15.85 22.68 21.38
N GLU A 175 16.19 23.85 20.83
CA GLU A 175 17.32 24.67 21.26
C GLU A 175 17.12 25.14 22.71
N ALA A 176 15.95 25.65 23.08
CA ALA A 176 15.63 26.02 24.46
C ALA A 176 15.69 24.83 25.44
N LYS A 177 15.27 23.63 25.02
CA LYS A 177 15.39 22.41 25.83
C LYS A 177 16.83 21.93 25.95
N LEU A 178 17.65 22.11 24.91
CA LEU A 178 19.07 21.80 24.93
C LEU A 178 19.84 22.79 25.79
N GLU A 179 19.49 24.08 25.78
CA GLU A 179 20.05 25.09 26.69
C GLU A 179 19.68 24.78 28.15
N ALA A 180 18.42 24.45 28.42
CA ALA A 180 17.97 24.03 29.76
C ALA A 180 18.58 22.69 30.22
N GLN A 181 18.94 21.78 29.31
CA GLN A 181 19.66 20.53 29.63
C GLN A 181 21.18 20.74 29.75
N ALA A 182 21.75 21.68 29.00
CA ALA A 182 23.16 22.06 29.07
C ALA A 182 23.51 22.73 30.40
N GLU A 183 22.56 23.43 31.02
CA GLU A 183 22.67 23.92 32.41
C GLU A 183 22.61 22.79 33.46
N GLY A 184 22.21 21.56 33.10
CA GLY A 184 21.86 20.50 34.04
C GLY A 184 22.69 19.20 34.03
N VAL A 185 23.45 18.87 32.98
CA VAL A 185 24.53 17.85 32.92
C VAL A 185 24.96 17.71 31.46
N GLY A 186 26.26 17.85 31.19
CA GLY A 186 26.83 17.82 29.85
C GLY A 186 26.69 16.46 29.16
N ALA A 187 25.84 16.40 28.14
CA ALA A 187 26.00 15.51 26.98
C ALA A 187 25.02 15.96 25.88
N SER A 188 25.49 16.83 24.98
CA SER A 188 24.76 17.19 23.76
C SER A 188 24.73 15.99 22.82
N THR A 189 23.60 15.27 22.79
CA THR A 189 23.37 14.24 21.76
C THR A 189 23.05 14.95 20.43
N PRO A 190 23.87 14.79 19.37
CA PRO A 190 23.60 15.43 18.10
C PRO A 190 22.34 14.82 17.49
N VAL A 191 21.30 15.63 17.31
CA VAL A 191 20.10 15.24 16.56
C VAL A 191 20.52 14.95 15.12
N ARG A 192 20.70 13.67 14.79
CA ARG A 192 21.08 13.21 13.45
C ARG A 192 19.93 13.52 12.48
N ARG A 193 19.93 14.71 11.90
CA ARG A 193 19.00 15.10 10.83
C ARG A 193 19.25 14.18 9.65
N SER A 194 18.23 13.39 9.27
CA SER A 194 18.33 12.52 8.09
C SER A 194 18.56 13.39 6.85
N SER A 195 19.76 13.30 6.25
CA SER A 195 20.16 14.11 5.09
C SER A 195 19.17 14.01 3.92
N TRP A 196 18.46 12.88 3.81
CA TRP A 196 17.42 12.66 2.80
C TRP A 196 16.23 13.62 2.96
N LEU A 197 15.79 13.90 4.18
CA LEU A 197 14.66 14.82 4.44
C LEU A 197 15.03 16.27 4.09
N VAL A 198 16.29 16.65 4.28
CA VAL A 198 16.81 17.96 3.88
C VAL A 198 16.83 18.07 2.36
N LEU A 199 17.35 17.05 1.67
CA LEU A 199 17.39 17.02 0.21
C LEU A 199 15.99 17.07 -0.42
N ALA A 200 15.04 16.27 0.09
CA ALA A 200 13.66 16.28 -0.39
C ALA A 200 12.99 17.65 -0.20
N ARG A 201 13.28 18.34 0.91
CA ARG A 201 12.75 19.69 1.17
C ARG A 201 13.35 20.73 0.22
N VAL A 202 14.66 20.67 -0.02
CA VAL A 202 15.34 21.57 -0.96
C VAL A 202 14.81 21.36 -2.38
N ALA A 203 14.73 20.10 -2.84
CA ALA A 203 14.17 19.76 -4.13
C ALA A 203 12.71 20.24 -4.28
N GLY A 204 11.88 20.07 -3.24
CA GLY A 204 10.52 20.58 -3.20
C GLY A 204 10.44 22.10 -3.36
N ASN A 205 11.29 22.85 -2.64
CA ASN A 205 11.35 24.32 -2.78
C ASN A 205 11.79 24.75 -4.18
N ILE A 206 12.79 24.08 -4.76
CA ILE A 206 13.27 24.37 -6.13
C ILE A 206 12.14 24.16 -7.14
N ALA A 207 11.43 23.03 -7.04
CA ALA A 207 10.30 22.74 -7.92
C ALA A 207 9.18 23.79 -7.80
N VAL A 208 8.90 24.29 -6.60
CA VAL A 208 7.90 25.36 -6.39
C VAL A 208 8.35 26.66 -7.04
N VAL A 209 9.62 27.05 -6.86
CA VAL A 209 10.17 28.25 -7.51
C VAL A 209 10.12 28.10 -9.04
N ALA A 210 10.48 26.93 -9.56
CA ALA A 210 10.36 26.64 -10.99
C ALA A 210 8.91 26.75 -11.49
N ALA A 211 7.93 26.26 -10.74
CA ALA A 211 6.51 26.40 -11.07
C ALA A 211 6.04 27.87 -11.07
N ILE A 212 6.51 28.69 -10.12
CA ILE A 212 6.23 30.13 -10.07
C ILE A 212 6.79 30.81 -11.32
N VAL A 213 8.08 30.62 -11.59
CA VAL A 213 8.77 31.23 -12.73
C VAL A 213 8.10 30.80 -14.04
N ALA A 214 7.79 29.53 -14.20
CA ALA A 214 7.08 29.03 -15.36
C ALA A 214 5.70 29.68 -15.54
N THR A 215 4.95 29.86 -14.46
CA THR A 215 3.65 30.53 -14.51
C THR A 215 3.77 31.98 -14.94
N LEU A 216 4.77 32.70 -14.40
CA LEU A 216 5.03 34.11 -14.74
C LEU A 216 5.49 34.29 -16.20
N LEU A 217 6.23 33.32 -16.73
CA LEU A 217 6.69 33.31 -18.12
C LEU A 217 5.64 32.78 -19.12
N GLY A 218 4.43 32.42 -18.66
CA GLY A 218 3.36 31.90 -19.50
C GLY A 218 3.43 30.40 -19.82
N TYR A 219 4.39 29.66 -19.26
CA TYR A 219 4.50 28.20 -19.37
C TYR A 219 3.52 27.49 -18.40
N VAL A 220 2.22 27.73 -18.59
CA VAL A 220 1.13 27.24 -17.72
C VAL A 220 1.08 25.72 -17.64
N ASN A 221 1.22 25.02 -18.78
CA ASN A 221 1.19 23.55 -18.81
C ASN A 221 2.34 22.94 -18.00
N PHE A 222 3.52 23.55 -18.06
CA PHE A 222 4.66 23.10 -17.26
C PHE A 222 4.44 23.35 -15.77
N ALA A 223 3.94 24.54 -15.39
CA ALA A 223 3.61 24.84 -14.00
C ALA A 223 2.55 23.88 -13.44
N LYS A 224 1.49 23.59 -14.21
CA LYS A 224 0.46 22.61 -13.87
C LYS A 224 1.07 21.21 -13.66
N PHE A 225 1.94 20.78 -14.59
CA PHE A 225 2.64 19.50 -14.48
C PHE A 225 3.48 19.41 -13.21
N VAL A 226 4.31 20.43 -12.93
CA VAL A 226 5.15 20.47 -11.72
C VAL A 226 4.30 20.42 -10.44
N ASN A 227 3.20 21.18 -10.39
CA ASN A 227 2.28 21.16 -9.25
C ASN A 227 1.62 19.77 -9.05
N GLN A 228 1.21 19.12 -10.14
CA GLN A 228 0.69 17.76 -10.10
C GLN A 228 1.73 16.75 -9.60
N GLN A 229 2.99 16.88 -10.01
CA GLN A 229 4.08 16.02 -9.54
C GLN A 229 4.41 16.23 -8.06
N LEU A 230 4.39 17.47 -7.58
CA LEU A 230 4.61 17.78 -6.17
C LEU A 230 3.53 17.16 -5.29
N ILE A 231 2.26 17.32 -5.66
CA ILE A 231 1.14 16.80 -4.88
C ILE A 231 1.04 15.29 -5.04
N GLY A 232 0.99 14.79 -6.27
CA GLY A 232 0.93 13.37 -6.59
C GLY A 232 2.10 12.60 -5.99
N GLY A 233 3.32 13.11 -6.14
CA GLY A 233 4.52 12.49 -5.58
C GLY A 233 4.49 12.45 -4.06
N SER A 234 4.03 13.52 -3.39
CA SER A 234 3.86 13.51 -1.94
C SER A 234 2.83 12.46 -1.48
N ILE A 235 1.72 12.30 -2.21
CA ILE A 235 0.69 11.30 -1.94
C ILE A 235 1.26 9.88 -2.12
N VAL A 236 2.02 9.64 -3.19
CA VAL A 236 2.65 8.35 -3.47
C VAL A 236 3.64 7.99 -2.36
N VAL A 237 4.49 8.92 -1.94
CA VAL A 237 5.44 8.69 -0.84
C VAL A 237 4.69 8.39 0.45
N LEU A 238 3.67 9.17 0.81
CA LEU A 238 2.86 8.96 2.01
C LEU A 238 2.15 7.59 1.99
N ALA A 239 1.57 7.22 0.85
CA ALA A 239 0.93 5.92 0.66
C ALA A 239 1.95 4.77 0.79
N ALA A 240 3.11 4.91 0.16
CA ALA A 240 4.19 3.95 0.26
C ALA A 240 4.65 3.79 1.71
N THR A 241 4.85 4.87 2.47
CA THR A 241 5.25 4.78 3.89
C THR A 241 4.25 4.00 4.75
N LEU A 242 2.95 4.18 4.50
CA LEU A 242 1.91 3.43 5.19
C LEU A 242 1.99 1.94 4.82
N LEU A 243 2.16 1.66 3.53
CA LEU A 243 2.23 0.30 3.00
C LEU A 243 3.49 -0.43 3.47
N PHE A 244 4.65 0.24 3.53
CA PHE A 244 5.89 -0.31 4.11
C PHE A 244 5.70 -0.77 5.55
N LYS A 245 5.03 0.04 6.37
CA LYS A 245 4.77 -0.30 7.78
C LYS A 245 3.78 -1.45 7.88
N PHE A 246 2.70 -1.40 7.11
CA PHE A 246 1.69 -2.46 7.10
C PHE A 246 2.28 -3.80 6.66
N VAL A 247 3.02 -3.83 5.55
CA VAL A 247 3.68 -5.03 5.03
C VAL A 247 4.68 -5.60 6.03
N ASP A 248 5.48 -4.74 6.66
CA ASP A 248 6.45 -5.20 7.66
C ASP A 248 5.78 -5.83 8.87
N ASP A 249 4.82 -5.10 9.45
CA ASP A 249 4.08 -5.57 10.62
C ASP A 249 3.28 -6.83 10.28
N LEU A 250 2.75 -6.95 9.06
CA LEU A 250 1.99 -8.12 8.61
C LEU A 250 2.88 -9.34 8.42
N SER A 251 4.01 -9.19 7.71
CA SER A 251 4.93 -10.30 7.43
C SER A 251 5.58 -10.83 8.70
N THR A 252 6.02 -9.93 9.58
CA THR A 252 6.63 -10.31 10.86
C THR A 252 5.60 -10.94 11.79
N TRP A 253 4.36 -10.46 11.79
CA TRP A 253 3.29 -11.08 12.58
C TRP A 253 2.86 -12.44 12.05
N MET A 254 2.66 -12.60 10.72
CA MET A 254 2.21 -13.88 10.13
C MET A 254 3.20 -15.02 10.38
N LEU A 255 4.49 -14.71 10.47
CA LEU A 255 5.58 -15.67 10.65
C LEU A 255 6.26 -15.52 12.02
N ASN A 256 5.51 -15.09 13.04
CA ASN A 256 5.94 -15.13 14.44
C ASN A 256 5.39 -16.39 15.13
N ALA A 257 6.21 -17.10 15.90
CA ALA A 257 5.83 -18.31 16.63
C ALA A 257 4.71 -18.09 17.65
N ASP A 258 4.61 -16.87 18.23
CA ASP A 258 3.57 -16.51 19.19
C ASP A 258 2.24 -16.11 18.53
N SER A 259 2.21 -15.98 17.20
CA SER A 259 1.01 -15.58 16.47
C SER A 259 0.08 -16.76 16.20
N LYS A 260 -1.24 -16.49 16.16
CA LYS A 260 -2.27 -17.47 15.80
C LYS A 260 -2.08 -18.10 14.41
N VAL A 261 -1.33 -17.42 13.53
CA VAL A 261 -1.05 -17.88 12.16
C VAL A 261 0.28 -18.63 12.10
N GLY A 262 1.31 -18.16 12.82
CA GLY A 262 2.63 -18.78 12.83
C GLY A 262 2.70 -20.05 13.66
N GLN A 263 1.90 -20.20 14.72
CA GLN A 263 1.87 -21.41 15.54
C GLN A 263 1.46 -22.67 14.74
N PRO A 264 0.35 -22.68 13.95
CA PRO A 264 0.02 -23.84 13.11
C PRO A 264 1.06 -24.07 11.99
N ILE A 265 1.71 -23.02 11.47
CA ILE A 265 2.80 -23.16 10.49
C ILE A 265 4.01 -23.85 11.14
N LEU A 266 4.40 -23.44 12.35
CA LEU A 266 5.48 -24.05 13.12
C LEU A 266 5.18 -25.53 13.41
N LEU A 267 3.96 -25.82 13.87
CA LEU A 267 3.51 -27.17 14.22
C LEU A 267 3.36 -28.10 13.00
N SER A 268 2.97 -27.56 11.85
CA SER A 268 2.81 -28.35 10.62
C SER A 268 4.13 -28.54 9.88
N THR A 269 5.04 -27.57 9.89
CA THR A 269 6.30 -27.66 9.13
C THR A 269 7.46 -28.24 9.95
N GLY A 270 7.37 -28.22 11.28
CA GLY A 270 8.47 -28.65 12.17
C GLY A 270 9.71 -27.75 12.10
N LEU A 271 9.56 -26.53 11.58
CA LEU A 271 10.64 -25.54 11.52
C LEU A 271 11.05 -25.07 12.93
N SER A 272 12.30 -24.64 13.08
CA SER A 272 12.72 -23.94 14.30
C SER A 272 12.12 -22.53 14.33
N VAL A 273 11.86 -22.01 15.54
CA VAL A 273 11.34 -20.65 15.76
C VAL A 273 12.18 -19.60 15.00
N SER A 274 13.51 -19.73 15.07
CA SER A 274 14.43 -18.83 14.37
C SER A 274 14.28 -18.85 12.84
N ARG A 275 14.03 -20.01 12.22
CA ARG A 275 13.82 -20.09 10.75
C ARG A 275 12.49 -19.47 10.35
N LEU A 276 11.45 -19.62 11.17
CA LEU A 276 10.14 -19.02 10.92
C LEU A 276 10.25 -17.49 10.96
N GLU A 277 10.90 -16.93 11.97
CA GLU A 277 11.13 -15.49 12.09
C GLU A 277 11.99 -14.94 10.94
N GLN A 278 13.04 -15.66 10.54
CA GLN A 278 13.86 -15.31 9.37
C GLN A 278 13.01 -15.27 8.09
N ALA A 279 12.12 -16.24 7.88
CA ALA A 279 11.19 -16.23 6.77
C ALA A 279 10.25 -15.00 6.81
N GLY A 280 9.82 -14.57 8.01
CA GLY A 280 9.09 -13.32 8.24
C GLY A 280 9.83 -12.08 7.75
N VAL A 281 11.12 -11.99 8.09
CA VAL A 281 11.99 -10.87 7.66
C VAL A 281 12.21 -10.89 6.15
N LEU A 282 12.46 -12.06 5.55
CA LEU A 282 12.65 -12.20 4.11
C LEU A 282 11.37 -11.86 3.33
N LEU A 283 10.20 -12.31 3.82
CA LEU A 283 8.90 -11.96 3.23
C LEU A 283 8.65 -10.46 3.33
N SER A 284 8.96 -9.83 4.49
CA SER A 284 8.92 -8.38 4.64
C SER A 284 9.81 -7.70 3.60
N ALA A 285 11.07 -8.12 3.46
CA ALA A 285 11.99 -7.55 2.48
C ALA A 285 11.48 -7.67 1.03
N ALA A 286 10.97 -8.84 0.65
CA ALA A 286 10.43 -9.08 -0.70
C ALA A 286 9.21 -8.18 -0.99
N LEU A 287 8.24 -8.14 -0.08
CA LEU A 287 7.05 -7.31 -0.26
C LEU A 287 7.38 -5.82 -0.22
N ARG A 288 8.32 -5.38 0.62
CA ARG A 288 8.81 -3.99 0.65
C ARG A 288 9.45 -3.59 -0.69
N THR A 289 10.23 -4.48 -1.30
CA THR A 289 10.79 -4.25 -2.65
C THR A 289 9.68 -4.05 -3.69
N ILE A 290 8.60 -4.82 -3.62
CA ILE A 290 7.42 -4.64 -4.48
C ILE A 290 6.78 -3.27 -4.22
N VAL A 291 6.65 -2.84 -2.96
CA VAL A 291 6.13 -1.50 -2.62
C VAL A 291 7.01 -0.39 -3.21
N VAL A 292 8.35 -0.50 -3.15
CA VAL A 292 9.27 0.45 -3.81
C VAL A 292 8.97 0.52 -5.30
N LEU A 293 8.87 -0.64 -5.96
CA LEU A 293 8.66 -0.71 -7.40
C LEU A 293 7.33 -0.08 -7.82
N LEU A 294 6.26 -0.35 -7.07
CA LEU A 294 4.94 0.27 -7.29
C LEU A 294 4.99 1.79 -7.07
N ALA A 295 5.71 2.26 -6.04
CA ALA A 295 5.87 3.69 -5.78
C ALA A 295 6.65 4.39 -6.90
N LEU A 296 7.73 3.78 -7.40
CA LEU A 296 8.49 4.30 -8.53
C LEU A 296 7.64 4.35 -9.80
N LEU A 297 6.88 3.27 -10.07
CA LEU A 297 5.96 3.24 -11.21
C LEU A 297 4.90 4.35 -11.11
N ALA A 298 4.32 4.56 -9.92
CA ALA A 298 3.35 5.62 -9.69
C ALA A 298 3.95 7.04 -9.79
N LEU A 299 5.24 7.21 -9.49
CA LEU A 299 5.94 8.50 -9.67
C LEU A 299 6.28 8.78 -11.13
N VAL A 300 6.68 7.76 -11.89
CA VAL A 300 6.99 7.90 -13.32
C VAL A 300 5.72 8.03 -14.15
N ALA A 301 4.61 7.49 -13.65
CA ALA A 301 3.34 7.43 -14.36
C ALA A 301 2.92 8.73 -15.07
N PRO A 302 2.91 9.92 -14.41
CA PRO A 302 2.41 11.12 -15.08
C PRO A 302 3.37 11.70 -16.12
N PHE A 303 4.61 11.20 -16.25
CA PHE A 303 5.54 11.57 -17.32
C PHE A 303 5.19 10.93 -18.68
N GLY A 304 4.17 10.06 -18.71
CA GLY A 304 3.70 9.37 -19.91
C GLY A 304 4.18 7.92 -20.00
N ASN A 305 3.54 7.14 -20.87
CA ASN A 305 3.90 5.75 -21.21
C ASN A 305 3.56 4.66 -20.17
N ILE A 306 2.67 4.93 -19.20
CA ILE A 306 2.16 3.90 -18.26
C ILE A 306 1.51 2.74 -19.02
N GLY A 307 0.76 3.04 -20.09
CA GLY A 307 0.06 2.05 -20.90
C GLY A 307 1.01 0.95 -21.37
N ALA A 308 2.15 1.33 -21.97
CA ALA A 308 3.14 0.35 -22.42
C ALA A 308 3.85 -0.36 -21.26
N VAL A 309 4.05 0.30 -20.11
CA VAL A 309 4.68 -0.35 -18.93
C VAL A 309 3.73 -1.34 -18.28
N VAL A 310 2.46 -0.99 -18.11
CA VAL A 310 1.41 -1.88 -17.58
C VAL A 310 1.13 -3.00 -18.56
N GLU A 311 1.08 -2.72 -19.86
CA GLU A 311 0.93 -3.73 -20.90
C GLU A 311 2.13 -4.69 -20.89
N ARG A 312 3.37 -4.19 -20.81
CA ARG A 312 4.58 -5.02 -20.66
C ARG A 312 4.60 -5.83 -19.36
N PHE A 313 4.16 -5.25 -18.25
CA PHE A 313 4.04 -5.98 -16.99
C PHE A 313 2.96 -7.06 -17.06
N SER A 314 1.80 -6.71 -17.59
CA SER A 314 0.68 -7.64 -17.79
C SER A 314 1.09 -8.76 -18.75
N SER A 315 1.84 -8.46 -19.80
CA SER A 315 2.36 -9.45 -20.73
C SER A 315 3.42 -10.33 -20.08
N LEU A 316 4.27 -9.83 -19.17
CA LEU A 316 5.16 -10.70 -18.38
C LEU A 316 4.37 -11.67 -17.48
N PHE A 317 3.24 -11.23 -16.91
CA PHE A 317 2.37 -12.09 -16.10
C PHE A 317 1.57 -13.11 -16.93
N THR A 318 1.11 -12.77 -18.14
CA THR A 318 0.29 -13.65 -19.00
C THR A 318 1.13 -14.55 -19.91
N THR A 319 2.22 -14.02 -20.46
CA THR A 319 3.08 -14.69 -21.47
C THR A 319 4.17 -15.52 -20.79
N GLY A 320 4.59 -15.17 -19.58
CA GLY A 320 5.58 -15.90 -18.79
C GLY A 320 7.03 -15.59 -19.18
N ILE A 321 7.98 -16.03 -18.35
CA ILE A 321 9.42 -15.82 -18.55
C ILE A 321 9.97 -17.06 -19.27
N PRO A 322 10.59 -16.92 -20.46
CA PRO A 322 11.20 -18.05 -21.16
C PRO A 322 12.47 -18.50 -20.42
N LEU A 323 12.50 -19.75 -19.99
CA LEU A 323 13.64 -20.40 -19.32
C LEU A 323 13.86 -21.79 -19.94
N GLY A 324 15.00 -21.99 -20.62
CA GLY A 324 15.46 -23.31 -21.05
C GLY A 324 14.47 -24.14 -21.89
N GLY A 325 13.66 -23.50 -22.74
CA GLY A 325 12.68 -24.18 -23.59
C GLY A 325 11.30 -24.43 -22.96
N THR A 326 11.03 -23.86 -21.79
CA THR A 326 9.69 -23.81 -21.16
C THR A 326 9.37 -22.39 -20.70
N THR A 327 8.11 -21.96 -20.84
CA THR A 327 7.66 -20.65 -20.35
C THR A 327 7.19 -20.76 -18.91
N LEU A 328 7.93 -20.18 -17.97
CA LEU A 328 7.55 -20.15 -16.56
C LEU A 328 6.57 -18.99 -16.34
N LYS A 329 5.30 -19.32 -16.06
CA LYS A 329 4.27 -18.32 -15.75
C LYS A 329 4.18 -18.12 -14.23
N PRO A 330 4.15 -16.87 -13.71
CA PRO A 330 4.02 -16.62 -12.27
C PRO A 330 2.81 -17.32 -11.64
N MET A 331 1.71 -17.43 -12.37
CA MET A 331 0.51 -18.15 -11.92
C MET A 331 0.75 -19.65 -11.72
N GLN A 332 1.60 -20.28 -12.55
CA GLN A 332 1.98 -21.69 -12.39
C GLN A 332 2.87 -21.91 -11.18
N ILE A 333 3.69 -20.92 -10.81
CA ILE A 333 4.50 -20.96 -9.58
C ILE A 333 3.57 -20.93 -8.35
N VAL A 334 2.60 -20.03 -8.33
CA VAL A 334 1.60 -19.97 -7.24
C VAL A 334 0.81 -21.28 -7.16
N LEU A 335 0.36 -21.80 -8.31
CA LEU A 335 -0.37 -23.06 -8.38
C LEU A 335 0.50 -24.23 -7.90
N ALA A 336 1.79 -24.27 -8.28
CA ALA A 336 2.75 -25.26 -7.78
C ALA A 336 2.93 -25.20 -6.26
N VAL A 337 3.02 -24.00 -5.67
CA VAL A 337 3.09 -23.82 -4.22
C VAL A 337 1.80 -24.31 -3.54
N VAL A 338 0.63 -23.96 -4.09
CA VAL A 338 -0.66 -24.44 -3.56
C VAL A 338 -0.76 -25.96 -3.63
N VAL A 339 -0.37 -26.57 -4.76
CA VAL A 339 -0.35 -28.02 -4.94
C VAL A 339 0.64 -28.68 -3.97
N LEU A 340 1.83 -28.10 -3.77
CA LEU A 340 2.80 -28.60 -2.80
C LEU A 340 2.23 -28.59 -1.38
N LEU A 341 1.64 -27.46 -0.96
CA LEU A 341 1.04 -27.34 0.37
C LEU A 341 -0.11 -28.31 0.56
N ALA A 342 -0.97 -28.49 -0.45
CA ALA A 342 -2.04 -29.47 -0.44
C ALA A 342 -1.50 -30.90 -0.36
N GLY A 343 -0.47 -31.24 -1.14
CA GLY A 343 0.17 -32.56 -1.12
C GLY A 343 0.82 -32.88 0.23
N LEU A 344 1.48 -31.90 0.85
CA LEU A 344 2.04 -32.04 2.20
C LEU A 344 0.95 -32.20 3.25
N ALA A 345 -0.15 -31.46 3.15
CA ALA A 345 -1.29 -31.59 4.05
C ALA A 345 -1.94 -32.98 3.96
N ILE A 346 -2.12 -33.51 2.73
CA ILE A 346 -2.61 -34.87 2.50
C ILE A 346 -1.62 -35.88 3.09
N THR A 347 -0.32 -35.71 2.85
CA THR A 347 0.71 -36.60 3.40
C THR A 347 0.65 -36.65 4.93
N GLN A 348 0.43 -35.51 5.60
CA GLN A 348 0.26 -35.46 7.05
C GLN A 348 -1.02 -36.15 7.53
N LEU A 349 -2.13 -35.96 6.83
CA LEU A 349 -3.40 -36.63 7.13
C LEU A 349 -3.25 -38.15 7.04
N VAL A 350 -2.63 -38.64 5.96
CA VAL A 350 -2.35 -40.06 5.75
C VAL A 350 -1.39 -40.57 6.82
N GLN A 351 -0.32 -39.82 7.12
CA GLN A 351 0.65 -40.22 8.14
C GLN A 351 -0.01 -40.36 9.51
N ARG A 352 -0.81 -39.36 9.95
CA ARG A 352 -1.53 -39.40 11.22
C ARG A 352 -2.52 -40.56 11.29
N TRP A 353 -3.29 -40.78 10.23
CA TRP A 353 -4.20 -41.92 10.16
C TRP A 353 -3.44 -43.25 10.26
N LEU A 354 -2.29 -43.34 9.58
CA LEU A 354 -1.45 -44.53 9.57
C LEU A 354 -0.87 -44.80 10.96
N THR A 355 -0.31 -43.80 11.65
CA THR A 355 0.29 -43.97 12.99
C THR A 355 -0.73 -44.14 14.10
N ASP A 356 -1.86 -43.43 14.05
CA ASP A 356 -2.77 -43.31 15.19
C ASP A 356 -3.92 -44.32 15.10
N THR A 357 -4.28 -44.76 13.90
CA THR A 357 -5.45 -45.63 13.67
C THR A 357 -5.09 -47.00 13.10
N TYR A 358 -4.24 -47.05 12.07
CA TYR A 358 -3.98 -48.28 11.31
C TYR A 358 -2.88 -49.15 11.93
N LEU A 359 -1.67 -48.61 12.06
CA LEU A 359 -0.49 -49.32 12.56
C LEU A 359 -0.65 -49.88 14.00
N PRO A 360 -1.39 -49.24 14.93
CA PRO A 360 -1.61 -49.79 16.25
C PRO A 360 -2.45 -51.08 16.26
N LYS A 361 -3.27 -51.29 15.23
CA LYS A 361 -4.12 -52.48 15.07
C LYS A 361 -3.43 -53.63 14.36
N THR A 362 -2.17 -53.45 13.98
CA THR A 362 -1.36 -54.46 13.30
C THR A 362 -0.42 -55.14 14.31
N GLU A 363 -0.08 -56.41 14.08
CA GLU A 363 0.87 -57.18 14.93
C GLU A 363 2.34 -56.75 14.76
N LEU A 364 2.59 -55.56 14.19
CA LEU A 364 3.93 -55.02 13.98
C LEU A 364 4.56 -54.58 15.30
N ASP A 365 5.85 -54.82 15.47
CA ASP A 365 6.63 -54.31 16.59
C ASP A 365 6.88 -52.79 16.46
N LEU A 366 7.38 -52.19 17.53
CA LEU A 366 7.56 -50.73 17.62
C LEU A 366 8.58 -50.21 16.59
N GLY A 367 9.60 -51.02 16.27
CA GLY A 367 10.59 -50.73 15.24
C GLY A 367 10.01 -50.73 13.83
N ALA A 368 9.24 -51.76 13.45
CA ALA A 368 8.62 -51.83 12.13
C ALA A 368 7.59 -50.71 11.92
N ARG A 369 6.77 -50.38 12.93
CA ARG A 369 5.81 -49.25 12.84
C ARG A 369 6.50 -47.93 12.55
N ASN A 370 7.62 -47.65 13.24
CA ASN A 370 8.34 -46.40 13.07
C ASN A 370 9.01 -46.32 11.69
N SER A 371 9.57 -47.43 11.21
CA SER A 371 10.14 -47.53 9.86
C SER A 371 9.09 -47.31 8.78
N VAL A 372 7.93 -47.98 8.86
CA VAL A 372 6.83 -47.83 7.90
C VAL A 372 6.28 -46.41 7.88
N SER A 373 6.06 -45.80 9.06
CA SER A 373 5.66 -44.39 9.19
C SER A 373 6.64 -43.44 8.50
N THR A 374 7.94 -43.68 8.73
CA THR A 374 9.01 -42.85 8.16
C THR A 374 9.08 -42.97 6.64
N VAL A 375 9.01 -44.19 6.11
CA VAL A 375 8.99 -44.45 4.66
C VAL A 375 7.75 -43.82 4.03
N ALA A 376 6.56 -44.01 4.60
CA ALA A 376 5.33 -43.43 4.09
C ALA A 376 5.39 -41.89 4.03
N ARG A 377 5.98 -41.25 5.05
CA ARG A 377 6.20 -39.80 5.07
C ARG A 377 7.14 -39.36 3.95
N TYR A 378 8.28 -40.02 3.76
CA TYR A 378 9.23 -39.66 2.71
C TYR A 378 8.63 -39.84 1.32
N VAL A 379 7.93 -40.96 1.08
CA VAL A 379 7.24 -41.22 -0.18
C VAL A 379 6.18 -40.15 -0.46
N GLY A 380 5.36 -39.79 0.53
CA GLY A 380 4.35 -38.75 0.37
C GLY A 380 4.95 -37.37 0.06
N ILE A 381 6.06 -37.00 0.70
CA ILE A 381 6.77 -35.74 0.39
C ILE A 381 7.31 -35.76 -1.04
N ILE A 382 7.90 -36.87 -1.49
CA ILE A 382 8.43 -37.00 -2.85
C ILE A 382 7.29 -36.84 -3.88
N ILE A 383 6.15 -37.49 -3.66
CA ILE A 383 4.97 -37.37 -4.53
C ILE A 383 4.46 -35.93 -4.57
N ALA A 384 4.36 -35.27 -3.40
CA ALA A 384 3.92 -33.87 -3.32
C ALA A 384 4.85 -32.93 -4.09
N VAL A 385 6.17 -33.15 -4.03
CA VAL A 385 7.17 -32.39 -4.79
C VAL A 385 7.03 -32.63 -6.29
N ILE A 386 6.85 -33.89 -6.71
CA ILE A 386 6.65 -34.23 -8.14
C ILE A 386 5.40 -33.56 -8.69
N TRP A 387 4.30 -33.57 -7.95
CA TRP A 387 3.06 -32.89 -8.37
C TRP A 387 3.22 -31.38 -8.43
N ALA A 388 3.94 -30.78 -7.49
CA ALA A 388 4.24 -29.35 -7.51
C ALA A 388 5.10 -28.96 -8.73
N LEU A 389 6.14 -29.74 -9.04
CA LEU A 389 6.98 -29.52 -10.23
C LEU A 389 6.18 -29.68 -11.53
N SER A 390 5.28 -30.67 -11.58
CA SER A 390 4.38 -30.86 -12.71
C SER A 390 3.41 -29.67 -12.89
N ALA A 391 2.82 -29.17 -11.79
CA ALA A 391 1.96 -27.99 -11.79
C ALA A 391 2.70 -26.70 -12.20
N MET A 392 4.02 -26.64 -11.96
CA MET A 392 4.88 -25.54 -12.41
C MET A 392 5.12 -25.56 -13.93
N GLY A 393 4.78 -26.65 -14.62
CA GLY A 393 4.99 -26.82 -16.06
C GLY A 393 6.38 -27.34 -16.42
N LEU A 394 7.15 -27.84 -15.45
CA LEU A 394 8.45 -28.46 -15.70
C LEU A 394 8.24 -29.90 -16.20
N GLN A 395 8.62 -30.16 -17.45
CA GLN A 395 8.65 -31.52 -18.00
C GLN A 395 9.83 -32.28 -17.39
N LEU A 396 9.55 -33.19 -16.45
CA LEU A 396 10.55 -34.07 -15.81
C LEU A 396 11.30 -34.95 -16.81
N SER A 397 10.78 -35.12 -18.03
CA SER A 397 11.46 -35.84 -19.13
C SER A 397 12.75 -35.15 -19.62
N LYS A 398 13.05 -33.93 -19.17
CA LYS A 398 14.30 -33.21 -19.50
C LYS A 398 15.34 -33.24 -18.38
N LEU A 399 15.05 -33.92 -17.27
CA LEU A 399 15.94 -34.11 -16.11
C LEU A 399 16.54 -35.52 -16.04
N ALA A 400 16.00 -36.46 -16.82
CA ALA A 400 16.59 -37.77 -17.14
C ALA A 400 17.33 -37.67 -18.48
#